data_AF-A0A699ZTT5-F1
#
_entry.id   AF-A0A699ZTT5-F1
#
_cell.length_a   1.000
_cell.length_b   1.000
_cell.length_c   1.000
_cell.angle_alpha   90.00
_cell.angle_beta   90.00
_cell.angle_gamma   90.00
#
_symmetry.space_group_name_H-M   'P 1'
#
loop_
_entity.id
_entity.type
_entity.pdbx_description
1 polymer ?
#
loop_
_entity_poly.entity_id
_entity_poly.type
_entity_poly.pdbx_seq_one_letter_code
_entity_poly.pdbx_strand_id
1 'polypeptide(L)'
;LASLDRAVPAFQGKLLASLQTRPREWQAWAQSPEPDQQDLTAMAQDMGLTTHHPQHPEDAEDEPAPGQVAVPGVRGGLNAFLQLLLIKVLCEDRLGGAIQRYVSASMGPQYTEPQPSGLADIYKDSSPITPIIFILSQ
;
A
#
# COMPACT_ATOMS: atom_id res chain seq x y z
N LEU A 1 -8.03 3.78 -13.96
CA LEU A 1 -7.04 2.87 -14.60
C LEU A 1 -6.00 3.60 -15.45
N ALA A 2 -6.36 4.24 -16.58
CA ALA A 2 -5.37 4.92 -17.45
C ALA A 2 -4.54 6.03 -16.75
N SER A 3 -5.13 6.72 -15.76
CA SER A 3 -4.40 7.68 -14.94
C SER A 3 -3.35 7.02 -14.02
N LEU A 4 -3.69 5.88 -13.40
CA LEU A 4 -2.77 5.13 -12.54
C LEU A 4 -1.61 4.55 -13.35
N ASP A 5 -1.92 3.95 -14.50
CA ASP A 5 -0.93 3.39 -15.44
C ASP A 5 0.08 4.47 -15.86
N ARG A 6 -0.38 5.70 -16.17
CA ARG A 6 0.51 6.81 -16.54
C ARG A 6 1.28 7.41 -15.35
N ALA A 7 0.61 7.60 -14.21
CA ALA A 7 1.13 8.37 -13.09
C ALA A 7 2.16 7.59 -12.25
N VAL A 8 2.11 6.26 -12.27
CA VAL A 8 3.03 5.41 -11.51
C VAL A 8 4.07 4.85 -12.48
N PRO A 9 5.35 5.23 -12.39
CA PRO A 9 6.41 4.75 -13.29
C PRO A 9 6.49 3.23 -13.39
N ALA A 10 6.23 2.53 -12.28
CA ALA A 10 6.21 1.06 -12.21
C ALA A 10 5.16 0.42 -13.14
N PHE A 11 4.06 1.12 -13.46
CA PHE A 11 2.94 0.58 -14.22
C PHE A 11 2.88 1.03 -15.69
N GLN A 12 3.63 2.06 -16.09
CA GLN A 12 3.51 2.74 -17.39
C GLN A 12 3.46 1.80 -18.60
N GLY A 13 2.26 1.62 -19.16
CA GLY A 13 1.95 0.75 -20.30
C GLY A 13 1.89 -0.75 -19.98
N LYS A 14 2.36 -1.16 -18.81
CA LYS A 14 2.50 -2.56 -18.41
C LYS A 14 1.29 -3.07 -17.62
N LEU A 15 0.67 -2.23 -16.81
CA LEU A 15 -0.54 -2.61 -16.06
C LEU A 15 -1.70 -2.87 -17.02
N LEU A 16 -1.92 -1.98 -17.98
CA LEU A 16 -2.94 -2.20 -19.02
C LEU A 16 -2.66 -3.44 -19.85
N ALA A 17 -1.40 -3.70 -20.22
CA ALA A 17 -1.02 -4.92 -20.94
C ALA A 17 -1.30 -6.17 -20.10
N SER A 18 -0.95 -6.18 -18.81
CA SER A 18 -1.23 -7.31 -17.91
C SER A 18 -2.74 -7.58 -17.76
N LEU A 19 -3.55 -6.52 -17.64
CA LEU A 19 -5.01 -6.63 -17.58
C LEU A 19 -5.59 -7.27 -18.86
N GLN A 20 -5.00 -6.98 -20.02
CA GLN A 20 -5.40 -7.56 -21.30
C GLN A 20 -4.93 -9.01 -21.45
N THR A 21 -3.73 -9.34 -20.98
CA THR A 21 -3.18 -10.70 -21.03
C THR A 21 -3.94 -11.64 -20.12
N ARG A 22 -4.28 -11.22 -18.88
CA ARG A 22 -4.91 -12.08 -17.86
C ARG A 22 -6.16 -11.46 -17.23
N PRO A 23 -7.21 -11.16 -18.03
CA PRO A 23 -8.41 -10.48 -17.53
C PRO A 23 -9.15 -11.29 -16.46
N ARG A 24 -9.18 -12.62 -16.59
CA ARG A 24 -9.87 -13.50 -15.64
C ARG A 24 -9.20 -13.53 -14.27
N GLU A 25 -7.88 -13.55 -14.23
CA GLU A 25 -7.13 -13.56 -12.98
C GLU A 25 -7.31 -12.23 -12.26
N TRP A 26 -7.18 -11.11 -12.98
CA TRP A 26 -7.41 -9.78 -12.41
C TRP A 26 -8.84 -9.62 -11.91
N GLN A 27 -9.82 -10.15 -12.62
CA GLN A 27 -11.21 -10.14 -12.18
C GLN A 27 -11.42 -11.01 -10.93
N ALA A 28 -10.82 -12.20 -10.88
CA ALA A 28 -10.91 -13.09 -9.71
C ALA A 28 -10.24 -12.47 -8.48
N TRP A 29 -9.05 -11.88 -8.66
CA TRP A 29 -8.35 -11.14 -7.62
C TRP A 29 -9.19 -9.96 -7.13
N ALA A 30 -9.78 -9.20 -8.05
CA ALA A 30 -10.57 -8.03 -7.70
C ALA A 30 -11.86 -8.35 -6.94
N GLN A 31 -12.40 -9.56 -7.11
CA GLN A 31 -13.58 -10.05 -6.40
C GLN A 31 -13.23 -10.76 -5.08
N SER A 32 -11.95 -10.93 -4.77
CA SER A 32 -11.50 -11.54 -3.53
C SER A 32 -11.94 -10.73 -2.31
N PRO A 33 -12.30 -11.37 -1.18
CA PRO A 33 -12.58 -10.65 0.06
C PRO A 33 -11.34 -9.92 0.62
N GLU A 34 -10.14 -10.47 0.38
CA GLU A 34 -8.88 -9.95 0.92
C GLU A 34 -7.80 -9.90 -0.19
N PRO A 35 -7.94 -8.95 -1.14
CA PRO A 35 -7.05 -8.86 -2.31
C PRO A 35 -5.60 -8.51 -1.95
N ASP A 36 -5.38 -7.83 -0.82
CA ASP A 36 -4.07 -7.48 -0.26
C ASP A 36 -3.27 -8.70 0.22
N GLN A 37 -3.92 -9.83 0.48
CA GLN A 37 -3.26 -11.05 0.95
C GLN A 37 -2.98 -12.07 -0.17
N GLN A 38 -3.46 -11.80 -1.38
CA GLN A 38 -3.29 -12.74 -2.49
C GLN A 38 -1.92 -12.61 -3.15
N ASP A 39 -1.43 -13.75 -3.66
CA ASP A 39 -0.21 -13.80 -4.46
C ASP A 39 -0.47 -13.18 -5.84
N LEU A 40 0.26 -12.11 -6.13
CA LEU A 40 0.21 -11.38 -7.39
C LEU A 40 1.43 -11.67 -8.28
N THR A 41 2.25 -12.67 -7.95
CA THR A 41 3.51 -12.96 -8.67
C THR A 41 3.31 -13.12 -10.17
N ALA A 42 2.28 -13.86 -10.59
CA ALA A 42 1.96 -13.99 -12.01
C ALA A 42 1.68 -12.61 -12.62
N MET A 43 0.77 -11.81 -12.04
CA MET A 43 0.40 -10.48 -12.55
C MET A 43 1.61 -9.53 -12.58
N ALA A 44 2.44 -9.59 -11.54
CA ALA A 44 3.67 -8.83 -11.43
C ALA A 44 4.69 -9.19 -12.52
N GLN A 45 4.79 -10.46 -12.92
CA GLN A 45 5.63 -10.89 -14.05
C GLN A 45 5.24 -10.23 -15.37
N ASP A 46 3.94 -10.14 -15.68
CA ASP A 46 3.48 -9.43 -16.88
C ASP A 46 3.83 -7.95 -16.86
N MET A 47 3.84 -7.36 -15.66
CA MET A 47 4.21 -5.96 -15.48
C MET A 47 5.74 -5.76 -15.43
N GLY A 48 6.54 -6.83 -15.57
CA GLY A 48 7.98 -6.77 -15.38
C GLY A 48 8.37 -6.28 -13.97
N LEU A 49 7.46 -6.40 -13.01
CA LEU A 49 7.63 -6.06 -11.60
C LEU A 49 8.04 -7.31 -10.84
N THR A 50 9.09 -7.99 -11.29
CA THR A 50 9.68 -9.10 -10.53
C THR A 50 10.87 -8.59 -9.76
N THR A 51 10.96 -9.00 -8.49
CA THR A 51 12.19 -8.82 -7.71
C THR A 51 13.17 -9.85 -8.23
N HIS A 52 14.08 -9.47 -9.13
CA HIS A 52 15.31 -10.24 -9.29
C HIS A 52 16.01 -10.17 -7.93
N HIS A 53 16.04 -11.29 -7.21
CA HIS A 53 16.92 -11.43 -6.06
C HIS A 53 18.35 -11.22 -6.58
N PRO A 54 19.08 -10.17 -6.17
CA PRO A 54 20.45 -9.97 -6.64
C PRO A 54 21.27 -11.16 -6.14
N GLN A 55 21.76 -11.99 -7.06
CA GLN A 55 22.67 -13.08 -6.69
C GLN A 55 24.07 -12.53 -6.34
N HIS A 56 24.35 -11.27 -6.69
CA HIS A 56 25.59 -10.57 -6.38
C HIS A 56 25.29 -9.19 -5.73
N PRO A 57 25.94 -8.82 -4.63
CA PRO A 57 25.74 -7.54 -3.94
C PRO A 57 26.20 -6.31 -4.76
N GLU A 58 26.80 -6.52 -5.93
CA GLU A 58 27.35 -5.50 -6.82
C GLU A 58 26.35 -5.06 -7.91
N ASP A 59 25.26 -5.82 -8.10
CA ASP A 59 24.15 -5.51 -9.03
C ASP A 59 23.07 -4.62 -8.40
N ALA A 60 23.30 -4.11 -7.19
CA ALA A 60 22.42 -3.16 -6.54
C ALA A 60 22.44 -1.84 -7.30
N GLU A 61 21.50 -1.68 -8.24
CA GLU A 61 21.33 -0.48 -9.06
C GLU A 61 21.39 0.81 -8.22
N ASP A 62 22.13 1.77 -8.76
CA ASP A 62 22.55 3.08 -8.24
C ASP A 62 21.64 3.71 -7.18
N GLU A 63 22.26 4.31 -6.16
CA GLU A 63 21.63 5.32 -5.31
C GLU A 63 20.99 6.41 -6.20
N PRO A 64 19.76 6.87 -5.90
CA PRO A 64 19.13 7.90 -6.71
C PRO A 64 19.96 9.18 -6.63
N ALA A 65 20.25 9.78 -7.79
CA ALA A 65 20.97 11.04 -7.88
C ALA A 65 20.39 12.10 -6.93
N PRO A 66 21.22 12.94 -6.29
CA PRO A 66 20.76 13.93 -5.32
C PRO A 66 19.75 14.88 -5.98
N GLY A 67 18.47 14.76 -5.61
CA GLY A 67 17.37 15.52 -6.18
C GLY A 67 16.18 14.68 -6.66
N GLN A 68 16.32 13.35 -6.78
CA GLN A 68 15.18 12.46 -6.98
C GLN A 68 14.60 12.05 -5.63
N VAL A 69 13.34 12.42 -5.37
CA VAL A 69 12.58 11.84 -4.27
C VAL A 69 12.35 10.38 -4.64
N ALA A 70 13.16 9.49 -4.07
CA ALA A 70 12.91 8.06 -4.15
C ALA A 70 11.51 7.82 -3.60
N VAL A 71 10.58 7.44 -4.46
CA VAL A 71 9.23 7.08 -4.02
C VAL A 71 9.39 5.83 -3.15
N PRO A 72 9.03 5.90 -1.86
CA PRO A 72 9.20 4.77 -0.95
C PRO A 72 8.50 3.54 -1.55
N GLY A 73 9.26 2.45 -1.72
CA GLY A 73 8.77 1.17 -2.22
C GLY A 73 9.04 0.87 -3.70
N VAL A 74 9.38 1.83 -4.57
CA VAL A 74 9.52 1.59 -6.03
C VAL A 74 10.82 0.83 -6.42
N ARG A 75 11.43 0.10 -5.49
CA ARG A 75 12.61 -0.74 -5.73
C ARG A 75 12.22 -2.22 -5.66
N GLY A 76 12.26 -2.90 -6.81
CA GLY A 76 12.09 -4.35 -6.91
C GLY A 76 10.67 -4.85 -6.62
N GLY A 77 9.95 -5.22 -7.67
CA GLY A 77 8.73 -6.01 -7.53
C GLY A 77 7.44 -5.25 -7.23
N LEU A 78 6.32 -6.00 -7.19
CA LEU A 78 5.02 -5.49 -6.75
C LEU A 78 4.99 -5.43 -5.22
N ASN A 79 5.32 -4.26 -4.66
CA ASN A 79 5.32 -4.05 -3.22
C ASN A 79 3.90 -3.83 -2.65
N ALA A 80 3.77 -3.89 -1.32
CA ALA A 80 2.49 -3.75 -0.62
C ALA A 80 1.78 -2.39 -0.88
N PHE A 81 2.52 -1.31 -1.08
CA PHE A 81 1.94 0.00 -1.41
C PHE A 81 1.43 0.06 -2.86
N LEU A 82 2.15 -0.52 -3.83
CA LEU A 82 1.71 -0.65 -5.21
C LEU A 82 0.45 -1.52 -5.28
N GLN A 83 0.38 -2.59 -4.49
CA GLN A 83 -0.83 -3.40 -4.33
C GLN A 83 -2.00 -2.58 -3.76
N LEU A 84 -1.77 -1.73 -2.76
CA LEU A 84 -2.80 -0.79 -2.26
C LEU A 84 -3.31 0.15 -3.36
N LEU A 85 -2.44 0.65 -4.23
CA LEU A 85 -2.86 1.51 -5.34
C LEU A 85 -3.74 0.75 -6.35
N LEU A 86 -3.44 -0.53 -6.60
CA LEU A 86 -4.27 -1.39 -7.43
C LEU A 86 -5.64 -1.63 -6.78
N ILE A 87 -5.68 -1.96 -5.49
CA ILE A 87 -6.93 -2.14 -4.73
C ILE A 87 -7.76 -0.87 -4.75
N LYS A 88 -7.15 0.30 -4.55
CA LYS A 88 -7.86 1.59 -4.62
C LYS A 88 -8.56 1.81 -5.96
N VAL A 89 -7.99 1.33 -7.06
CA VAL A 89 -8.52 1.61 -8.41
C VAL A 89 -9.44 0.48 -8.92
N LEU A 90 -9.24 -0.76 -8.47
CA LEU A 90 -9.98 -1.93 -8.94
C LEU A 90 -11.04 -2.43 -7.95
N CYS A 91 -10.87 -2.15 -6.65
CA CYS A 91 -11.62 -2.75 -5.53
C CYS A 91 -11.78 -1.75 -4.37
N GLU A 92 -12.33 -0.57 -4.63
CA GLU A 92 -12.40 0.53 -3.65
C GLU A 92 -13.12 0.13 -2.35
N ASP A 93 -14.09 -0.77 -2.42
CA ASP A 93 -14.83 -1.31 -1.28
C ASP A 93 -13.97 -2.14 -0.31
N ARG A 94 -12.83 -2.67 -0.78
CA ARG A 94 -11.87 -3.43 0.04
C ARG A 94 -10.73 -2.57 0.58
N LEU A 95 -10.64 -1.31 0.16
CA LEU A 95 -9.52 -0.42 0.47
C LEU A 95 -9.36 -0.18 1.97
N GLY A 96 -10.47 -0.02 2.72
CA GLY A 96 -10.41 0.24 4.16
C GLY A 96 -9.67 -0.85 4.94
N GLY A 97 -10.04 -2.11 4.71
CA GLY A 97 -9.37 -3.26 5.34
C GLY A 97 -7.92 -3.40 4.89
N ALA A 98 -7.64 -3.21 3.61
CA ALA A 98 -6.29 -3.29 3.08
C ALA A 98 -5.36 -2.21 3.67
N ILE A 99 -5.82 -0.97 3.81
CA ILE A 99 -5.06 0.11 4.47
C ILE A 99 -4.78 -0.25 5.93
N GLN A 100 -5.77 -0.79 6.64
CA GLN A 100 -5.59 -1.21 8.03
C GLN A 100 -4.49 -2.27 8.14
N ARG A 101 -4.52 -3.33 7.31
CA ARG A 101 -3.47 -4.35 7.34
C ARG A 101 -2.10 -3.81 6.94
N TYR A 102 -2.03 -2.95 5.93
CA TYR A 102 -0.79 -2.30 5.52
C TYR A 102 -0.18 -1.46 6.64
N VAL A 103 -0.97 -0.63 7.31
CA VAL A 103 -0.52 0.20 8.43
C VAL A 103 -0.09 -0.68 9.61
N SER A 104 -0.87 -1.70 9.93
CA SER A 104 -0.55 -2.67 10.99
C SER A 104 0.78 -3.38 10.72
N ALA A 105 1.02 -3.83 9.49
CA ALA A 105 2.27 -4.49 9.12
C ALA A 105 3.48 -3.52 9.05
N SER A 106 3.25 -2.26 8.66
CA SER A 106 4.34 -1.29 8.45
C SER A 106 4.74 -0.54 9.72
N MET A 107 3.76 -0.22 10.59
CA MET A 107 3.95 0.62 11.78
C MET A 107 3.60 -0.10 13.08
N GLY A 108 2.85 -1.19 13.01
CA GLY A 108 2.40 -1.98 14.15
C GLY A 108 0.89 -1.88 14.40
N PRO A 109 0.29 -2.92 15.02
CA PRO A 109 -1.16 -3.02 15.22
C PRO A 109 -1.76 -1.89 16.05
N GLN A 110 -0.99 -1.27 16.96
CA GLN A 110 -1.42 -0.17 17.81
C GLN A 110 -1.87 1.08 17.03
N TYR A 111 -1.45 1.22 15.77
CA TYR A 111 -1.87 2.31 14.89
C TYR A 111 -3.19 2.04 14.14
N THR A 112 -3.73 0.83 14.31
CA THR A 112 -4.97 0.38 13.67
C THR A 112 -6.01 -0.15 14.64
N GLU A 113 -5.57 -0.50 15.84
CA GLU A 113 -6.43 -0.90 16.94
C GLU A 113 -6.85 0.35 17.73
N PRO A 114 -8.12 0.44 18.16
CA PRO A 114 -8.54 1.50 19.06
C PRO A 114 -7.69 1.45 20.33
N GLN A 115 -6.97 2.53 20.64
CA GLN A 115 -6.29 2.67 21.92
C GLN A 115 -7.31 3.15 22.97
N PRO A 116 -7.69 2.33 23.96
CA PRO A 116 -8.53 2.80 25.04
C PRO A 116 -7.70 3.74 25.93
N SER A 117 -7.85 5.05 25.75
CA SER A 117 -7.31 6.03 26.68
C SER A 117 -8.42 6.45 27.65
N GLY A 118 -8.21 6.15 28.93
CA GLY A 118 -9.12 6.61 29.98
C GLY A 118 -8.99 8.12 30.17
N LEU A 119 -10.09 8.77 30.58
CA LEU A 119 -10.09 10.20 30.87
C LEU A 119 -9.02 10.60 31.90
N ALA A 120 -8.73 9.74 32.87
CA ALA A 120 -7.71 9.98 33.87
C ALA A 120 -6.31 10.11 33.27
N ASP A 121 -5.98 9.34 32.23
CA ASP A 121 -4.68 9.40 31.58
C ASP A 121 -4.59 10.61 30.64
N ILE A 122 -5.67 10.89 29.89
CA ILE A 122 -5.80 12.11 29.09
C ILE A 122 -5.64 13.37 29.96
N TYR A 123 -6.23 13.38 31.17
CA TYR A 123 -6.11 14.50 32.10
C TYR A 123 -4.68 14.68 32.63
N LYS A 124 -3.98 13.58 32.97
CA LYS A 124 -2.57 13.63 33.40
C LYS A 124 -1.65 14.19 32.32
N ASP A 125 -1.93 13.86 31.05
CA ASP A 125 -1.15 14.32 29.90
C ASP A 125 -1.56 15.74 29.41
N SER A 126 -2.59 16.33 30.02
CA SER A 126 -3.07 17.67 29.69
C SER A 126 -2.37 18.76 30.51
N SER A 127 -2.46 20.00 30.03
CA SER A 127 -1.98 21.19 30.73
C SER A 127 -3.11 22.22 30.87
N PRO A 128 -3.00 23.22 31.76
CA PRO A 128 -4.01 24.28 31.90
C PRO A 128 -4.27 25.09 30.63
N ILE A 129 -3.39 25.02 29.63
CA ILE A 129 -3.53 25.69 28.33
C ILE A 129 -3.92 24.70 27.19
N THR A 130 -4.11 23.42 27.50
CA THR A 130 -4.49 22.36 26.55
C THR A 130 -5.94 21.93 26.84
N PRO A 131 -6.96 22.42 26.10
CA PRO A 131 -8.35 22.08 26.38
C PRO A 131 -8.65 20.62 26.05
N ILE A 132 -9.41 19.95 26.91
CA ILE A 132 -9.93 18.60 26.68
C ILE A 132 -11.31 18.73 26.02
N ILE A 133 -11.47 18.16 24.83
CA ILE A 133 -12.71 18.22 24.03
C ILE A 133 -13.41 16.86 24.06
N PHE A 134 -14.71 16.87 24.38
CA PHE A 134 -15.55 15.67 24.34
C PHE A 134 -16.38 15.66 23.05
N ILE A 135 -16.28 14.58 22.28
CA ILE A 135 -17.15 14.34 21.12
C ILE A 135 -18.29 13.42 21.56
N LEU A 136 -19.52 13.90 21.48
CA LEU A 136 -20.72 13.14 21.82
C LEU A 136 -21.40 12.66 20.53
N SER A 137 -21.64 11.36 20.42
CA SER A 137 -22.47 10.76 19.37
C SER A 137 -23.95 10.78 19.76
N GLN A 138 -24.83 10.97 18.77
CA GLN A 138 -26.30 11.00 18.93
C GLN A 138 -26.88 9.59 19.11
#